data_AF-A0A7U8ANS6-F1
#
_entry.id   AF-A0A7U8ANS6-F1
#
_cell.length_a   1.000
_cell.length_b   1.000
_cell.length_c   1.000
_cell.angle_alpha   90.00
_cell.angle_beta   90.00
_cell.angle_gamma   90.00
#
_symmetry.space_group_name_H-M   'P 1'
#
loop_
_entity.id
_entity.type
_entity.pdbx_description
1 polymer ?
#
loop_
_entity_poly.entity_id
_entity_poly.type
_entity_poly.pdbx_seq_one_letter_code
_entity_poly.pdbx_strand_id
1 'polypeptide(L)'
;MEVKTTDDFSDLVLPEGKGSTGIVAYLKIIFIPAILYILVLLGYFGKIDFKVELHSVVMIGIIFLVALIFARHSADYASSIFEQQKDEFKLILKRYIMKHFLVIGKETKSNASFDDFAYAYVKDLRNENFASVGAAIFPMLGILGTFISIAMSMPNFNSSDTAGLEQEISVLLNGVGTAFYVSIYGIFLALWWIFFEKYGSSKFQKLLNRQKNATSDFFWSKEEINRKYLQESLQHFEKIGTIFEHVSNEEFFKELDNTIDRKFKVFQELVNAEEKAVRLSSEHVKQTMSDLSKTQREQKDIVKTYSEIANAVNMLNSNIKDLTLRISEQYNRLLDVSSDKIVHLDKSVSALDERVNNFSKNIEKYQNLMLDNQTKLFEGFRASIIEGMHTFKEAYEDEKNIDEKISLMQEFKEESKELDEQTTQVISKLENQKEDEK
;
A
#
# COMPACT_ATOMS: atom_id res chain seq x y z
N MET A 1 -23.10 -0.96 -11.31
CA MET A 1 -24.31 -0.23 -10.88
C MET A 1 -24.88 0.43 -12.12
N GLU A 2 -26.05 0.11 -12.65
CA GLU A 2 -27.17 -0.72 -12.19
C GLU A 2 -27.68 -1.52 -13.39
N VAL A 3 -27.88 -2.82 -13.15
CA VAL A 3 -28.65 -3.71 -14.02
C VAL A 3 -30.12 -3.42 -13.68
N LYS A 4 -30.85 -2.76 -14.59
CA LYS A 4 -32.31 -2.66 -14.49
C LYS A 4 -32.94 -3.94 -15.04
N THR A 5 -33.07 -4.87 -14.11
CA THR A 5 -34.12 -5.89 -13.95
C THR A 5 -35.15 -6.02 -15.08
N THR A 6 -35.11 -7.20 -15.69
CA THR A 6 -36.26 -7.98 -16.15
C THR A 6 -37.46 -7.84 -15.21
N ASP A 7 -38.42 -7.00 -15.58
CA ASP A 7 -39.81 -7.04 -15.12
C ASP A 7 -40.65 -6.15 -16.04
N ASP A 8 -40.98 -6.68 -17.22
CA ASP A 8 -42.07 -6.13 -18.05
C ASP A 8 -42.73 -7.22 -18.92
N PHE A 9 -42.74 -8.47 -18.42
CA PHE A 9 -43.51 -9.58 -18.98
C PHE A 9 -44.96 -9.62 -18.43
N SER A 10 -45.44 -8.50 -17.88
CA SER A 10 -46.76 -8.36 -17.27
C SER A 10 -47.83 -7.84 -18.24
N ASP A 11 -47.44 -7.27 -19.38
CA ASP A 11 -48.38 -6.83 -20.42
C ASP A 11 -48.65 -7.93 -21.46
N LEU A 12 -48.82 -9.17 -20.99
CA LEU A 12 -49.56 -10.22 -21.70
C LEU A 12 -51.07 -9.92 -21.63
N VAL A 13 -51.45 -8.66 -21.88
CA VAL A 13 -52.83 -8.30 -22.16
C VAL A 13 -53.08 -8.70 -23.60
N LEU A 14 -53.64 -9.90 -23.75
CA LEU A 14 -54.38 -10.33 -24.93
C LEU A 14 -55.10 -9.13 -25.55
N PRO A 15 -54.96 -8.85 -26.86
CA PRO A 15 -55.90 -7.98 -27.52
C PRO A 15 -57.24 -8.73 -27.59
N GLU A 16 -58.01 -8.66 -26.50
CA GLU A 16 -59.44 -8.88 -26.54
C GLU A 16 -60.06 -7.79 -27.41
N GLY A 17 -60.67 -8.23 -28.53
CA GLY A 17 -61.82 -7.56 -29.11
C GLY A 17 -61.55 -6.63 -30.30
N LYS A 18 -61.78 -7.18 -31.50
CA LYS A 18 -62.54 -6.59 -32.64
C LYS A 18 -62.59 -7.64 -33.77
N GLY A 19 -63.36 -8.73 -33.65
CA GLY A 19 -64.81 -8.72 -33.45
C GLY A 19 -65.55 -8.46 -34.77
N SER A 20 -65.43 -9.37 -35.75
CA SER A 20 -66.40 -9.63 -36.84
C SER A 20 -65.76 -10.49 -37.94
N THR A 21 -64.60 -10.09 -38.48
CA THR A 21 -64.09 -10.71 -39.73
C THR A 21 -63.45 -12.08 -39.56
N GLY A 22 -62.74 -12.35 -38.45
CA GLY A 22 -62.21 -13.70 -38.15
C GLY A 22 -63.31 -14.73 -37.91
N ILE A 23 -64.40 -14.33 -37.24
CA ILE A 23 -65.60 -15.16 -37.06
C ILE A 23 -66.32 -15.37 -38.40
N VAL A 24 -66.39 -14.34 -39.25
CA VAL A 24 -66.94 -14.46 -40.62
C VAL A 24 -66.09 -15.39 -41.49
N ALA A 25 -64.76 -15.35 -41.39
CA ALA A 25 -63.88 -16.27 -42.11
C ALA A 25 -64.06 -17.71 -41.62
N TYR A 26 -64.13 -17.92 -40.30
CA TYR A 26 -64.43 -19.24 -39.71
C TYR A 26 -65.80 -19.78 -40.16
N LEU A 27 -66.84 -18.95 -40.11
CA LEU A 27 -68.19 -19.30 -40.59
C LEU A 27 -68.20 -19.64 -42.08
N LYS A 28 -67.45 -18.91 -42.91
CA LYS A 28 -67.34 -19.20 -44.36
C LYS A 28 -66.72 -20.56 -44.63
N ILE A 29 -65.68 -20.96 -43.87
CA ILE A 29 -65.01 -22.25 -44.04
C ILE A 29 -65.97 -23.41 -43.67
N ILE A 30 -66.78 -23.23 -42.63
CA ILE A 30 -67.63 -24.31 -42.08
C ILE A 30 -69.00 -24.39 -42.74
N PHE A 31 -69.45 -23.32 -43.41
CA PHE A 31 -70.80 -23.22 -43.97
C PHE A 31 -71.18 -24.38 -44.90
N ILE A 32 -70.34 -24.72 -45.88
CA ILE A 32 -70.66 -25.78 -46.85
C ILE A 32 -70.61 -27.18 -46.21
N PRO A 33 -69.57 -27.56 -45.44
CA PRO A 33 -69.59 -28.81 -44.69
C PRO A 33 -70.79 -28.95 -43.74
N ALA A 34 -71.20 -27.87 -43.07
CA ALA A 34 -72.36 -27.88 -42.18
C ALA A 34 -73.67 -28.12 -42.94
N ILE A 35 -73.87 -27.50 -44.10
CA ILE A 35 -75.05 -27.74 -44.95
C ILE A 35 -75.10 -29.20 -45.41
N LEU A 36 -73.97 -29.75 -45.85
CA LEU A 36 -73.91 -31.15 -46.24
C LEU A 36 -74.22 -32.09 -45.08
N TYR A 37 -73.76 -31.77 -43.86
CA TYR A 37 -74.12 -32.54 -42.67
C TYR A 37 -75.62 -32.46 -42.35
N ILE A 38 -76.22 -31.28 -42.50
CA ILE A 38 -77.68 -31.09 -42.32
C ILE A 38 -78.46 -31.92 -43.37
N LEU A 39 -78.01 -31.99 -44.61
CA LEU A 39 -78.64 -32.83 -45.64
C LEU A 39 -78.59 -34.32 -45.27
N VAL A 40 -77.48 -34.79 -44.69
CA VAL A 40 -77.35 -36.17 -44.18
C VAL A 40 -78.33 -36.41 -43.02
N LEU A 41 -78.48 -35.45 -42.10
CA LEU A 41 -79.46 -35.53 -41.02
C LEU A 41 -80.91 -35.57 -41.55
N LEU A 42 -81.24 -34.79 -42.57
CA LEU A 42 -82.56 -34.80 -43.21
C LEU A 42 -82.86 -36.12 -43.92
N GLY A 43 -81.84 -36.78 -44.49
CA GLY A 43 -81.93 -38.14 -45.02
C GLY A 43 -82.24 -39.17 -43.92
N TYR A 44 -81.58 -39.07 -42.76
CA TYR A 44 -81.86 -39.93 -41.61
C TYR A 44 -83.31 -39.79 -41.09
N PHE A 45 -83.85 -38.57 -41.04
CA PHE A 45 -85.24 -38.32 -40.63
C PHE A 45 -86.28 -38.64 -41.72
N GLY A 46 -85.87 -39.18 -42.88
CA GLY A 46 -86.79 -39.60 -43.95
C GLY A 46 -87.49 -38.44 -44.67
N LYS A 47 -86.97 -37.21 -44.56
CA LYS A 47 -87.52 -36.04 -45.28
C LYS A 47 -87.05 -35.96 -46.73
N ILE A 48 -86.02 -36.73 -47.08
CA ILE A 48 -85.42 -36.84 -48.40
C ILE A 48 -85.37 -38.34 -48.74
N ASP A 49 -85.48 -38.72 -50.01
CA ASP A 49 -85.41 -40.12 -50.50
C ASP A 49 -84.01 -40.75 -50.38
N PHE A 50 -83.22 -40.28 -49.41
CA PHE A 50 -81.83 -40.63 -49.17
C PHE A 50 -81.75 -41.40 -47.85
N LYS A 51 -81.72 -42.73 -47.94
CA LYS A 51 -81.65 -43.61 -46.76
C LYS A 51 -80.25 -43.53 -46.15
N VAL A 52 -80.17 -43.18 -44.87
CA VAL A 52 -78.93 -43.12 -44.10
C VAL A 52 -79.10 -43.86 -42.78
N GLU A 53 -78.17 -44.72 -42.43
CA GLU A 53 -78.15 -45.45 -41.16
C GLU A 53 -77.53 -44.60 -40.04
N LEU A 54 -77.96 -44.84 -38.79
CA LEU A 54 -77.56 -44.03 -37.64
C LEU A 54 -76.04 -43.95 -37.45
N HIS A 55 -75.33 -45.08 -37.62
CA HIS A 55 -73.88 -45.10 -37.46
C HIS A 55 -73.17 -44.24 -38.51
N SER A 56 -73.67 -44.16 -39.75
CA SER A 56 -73.08 -43.31 -40.78
C SER A 56 -73.25 -41.82 -40.43
N VAL A 57 -74.41 -41.44 -39.87
CA VAL A 57 -74.65 -40.08 -39.35
C VAL A 57 -73.67 -39.72 -38.23
N VAL A 58 -73.46 -40.66 -37.29
CA VAL A 58 -72.51 -40.46 -36.17
C VAL A 58 -71.09 -40.32 -36.69
N MET A 59 -70.65 -41.18 -37.62
CA MET A 59 -69.29 -41.12 -38.18
C MET A 59 -69.05 -39.83 -38.96
N ILE A 60 -70.01 -39.38 -39.77
CA ILE A 60 -69.95 -38.09 -40.46
C ILE A 60 -69.91 -36.94 -39.44
N GLY A 61 -70.66 -37.04 -38.34
CA GLY A 61 -70.64 -36.07 -37.25
C GLY A 61 -69.27 -35.97 -36.55
N ILE A 62 -68.60 -37.09 -36.32
CA ILE A 62 -67.23 -37.12 -35.76
C ILE A 62 -66.25 -36.45 -36.73
N ILE A 63 -66.32 -36.77 -38.02
CA ILE A 63 -65.47 -36.14 -39.05
C ILE A 63 -65.72 -34.62 -39.09
N PHE A 64 -66.97 -34.19 -38.99
CA PHE A 64 -67.33 -32.78 -38.94
C PHE A 64 -66.80 -32.08 -37.69
N LEU A 65 -66.87 -32.72 -36.51
CA LEU A 65 -66.29 -32.17 -35.28
C LEU A 65 -64.78 -31.95 -35.42
N VAL A 66 -64.07 -32.94 -35.97
CA VAL A 66 -62.63 -32.77 -36.27
C VAL A 66 -62.42 -31.61 -37.24
N ALA A 67 -63.25 -31.46 -38.26
CA ALA A 67 -63.17 -30.32 -39.18
C ALA A 67 -63.36 -28.96 -38.49
N LEU A 68 -64.23 -28.85 -37.47
CA LEU A 68 -64.41 -27.62 -36.69
C LEU A 68 -63.14 -27.21 -35.92
N ILE A 69 -62.41 -28.20 -35.39
CA ILE A 69 -61.13 -27.97 -34.69
C ILE A 69 -60.09 -27.49 -35.70
N PHE A 70 -59.99 -28.14 -36.85
CA PHE A 70 -59.04 -27.76 -37.91
C PHE A 70 -59.35 -26.39 -38.51
N ALA A 71 -60.62 -26.01 -38.67
CA ALA A 71 -61.04 -24.71 -39.20
C ALA A 71 -60.44 -23.51 -38.46
N ARG A 72 -60.15 -23.65 -37.15
CA ARG A 72 -59.48 -22.60 -36.35
C ARG A 72 -58.01 -22.37 -36.74
N HIS A 73 -57.37 -23.36 -37.35
CA HIS A 73 -55.97 -23.33 -37.76
C HIS A 73 -55.79 -23.11 -39.27
N SER A 74 -56.87 -22.79 -40.00
CA SER A 74 -56.83 -22.58 -41.44
C SER A 74 -56.10 -21.30 -41.84
N ALA A 75 -55.45 -21.32 -43.01
CA ALA A 75 -54.71 -20.20 -43.57
C ALA A 75 -55.58 -18.95 -43.82
N ASP A 76 -56.85 -19.14 -44.18
CA ASP A 76 -57.78 -18.03 -44.47
C ASP A 76 -58.21 -17.30 -43.18
N TYR A 77 -58.29 -18.03 -42.07
CA TYR A 77 -58.51 -17.46 -40.74
C TYR A 77 -57.29 -16.63 -40.28
N ALA A 78 -56.08 -17.19 -40.41
CA ALA A 78 -54.84 -16.48 -40.11
C ALA A 78 -54.65 -15.21 -40.98
N SER A 79 -55.00 -15.28 -42.26
CA SER A 79 -54.97 -14.13 -43.19
C SER A 79 -55.93 -13.02 -42.78
N SER A 80 -57.12 -13.38 -42.29
CA SER A 80 -58.11 -12.43 -41.79
C SER A 80 -57.65 -11.77 -40.48
N ILE A 81 -57.04 -12.52 -39.56
CA ILE A 81 -56.45 -11.95 -38.33
C ILE A 81 -55.30 -10.99 -38.66
N PHE A 82 -54.42 -11.38 -39.57
CA PHE A 82 -53.31 -10.53 -40.01
C PHE A 82 -53.78 -9.21 -40.61
N GLU A 83 -54.87 -9.25 -41.38
CA GLU A 83 -55.48 -8.05 -41.95
C GLU A 83 -56.07 -7.12 -40.87
N GLN A 84 -56.55 -7.69 -39.75
CA GLN A 84 -57.00 -6.92 -38.58
C GLN A 84 -55.85 -6.35 -37.75
N GLN A 85 -54.74 -7.10 -37.61
CA GLN A 85 -53.56 -6.70 -36.83
C GLN A 85 -52.52 -5.93 -37.64
N LYS A 86 -52.90 -5.37 -38.79
CA LYS A 86 -51.97 -4.71 -39.72
C LYS A 86 -51.18 -3.57 -39.06
N ASP A 87 -51.79 -2.80 -38.15
CA ASP A 87 -51.11 -1.69 -37.48
C ASP A 87 -50.15 -2.17 -36.40
N GLU A 88 -50.49 -3.26 -35.71
CA GLU A 88 -49.59 -3.94 -34.78
C GLU A 88 -48.39 -4.54 -35.53
N PHE A 89 -48.62 -5.21 -36.66
CA PHE A 89 -47.56 -5.73 -37.53
C PHE A 89 -46.59 -4.62 -37.94
N LYS A 90 -47.09 -3.46 -38.37
CA LYS A 90 -46.23 -2.31 -38.72
C LYS A 90 -45.42 -1.79 -37.53
N LEU A 91 -46.01 -1.75 -36.35
CA LEU A 91 -45.35 -1.26 -35.14
C LEU A 91 -44.22 -2.22 -34.72
N ILE A 92 -44.46 -3.53 -34.75
CA ILE A 92 -43.44 -4.55 -34.48
C ILE A 92 -42.36 -4.53 -35.56
N LEU A 93 -42.74 -4.42 -36.84
CA LEU A 93 -41.81 -4.29 -37.96
C LEU A 93 -40.89 -3.07 -37.80
N LYS A 94 -41.44 -1.92 -37.39
CA LYS A 94 -40.66 -0.72 -37.11
C LYS A 94 -39.66 -0.96 -35.97
N ARG A 95 -40.09 -1.58 -34.87
CA ARG A 95 -39.19 -1.95 -33.76
C ARG A 95 -38.08 -2.90 -34.20
N TYR A 96 -38.42 -3.87 -35.05
CA TYR A 96 -37.46 -4.82 -35.62
C TYR A 96 -36.40 -4.12 -36.48
N ILE A 97 -36.83 -3.26 -37.41
CA ILE A 97 -35.95 -2.44 -38.25
C ILE A 97 -35.00 -1.61 -37.38
N MET A 98 -35.53 -0.92 -36.37
CA MET A 98 -34.74 -0.07 -35.48
C MET A 98 -33.71 -0.84 -34.66
N LYS A 99 -34.03 -2.06 -34.22
CA LYS A 99 -33.11 -2.91 -33.46
C LYS A 99 -31.91 -3.37 -34.30
N HIS A 100 -32.10 -3.52 -35.61
CA HIS A 100 -31.10 -4.07 -36.53
C HIS A 100 -30.48 -3.02 -37.46
N PHE A 101 -30.47 -1.75 -37.06
CA PHE A 101 -29.85 -0.69 -37.84
C PHE A 101 -28.34 -0.89 -38.00
N LEU A 102 -27.90 -0.76 -39.25
CA LEU A 102 -26.50 -0.73 -39.65
C LEU A 102 -26.26 0.55 -40.43
N VAL A 103 -25.29 1.32 -39.96
CA VAL A 103 -24.84 2.56 -40.59
C VAL A 103 -23.68 2.23 -41.52
N ILE A 104 -23.82 2.54 -42.81
CA ILE A 104 -22.74 2.43 -43.81
C ILE A 104 -22.60 3.78 -44.48
N GLY A 105 -21.46 4.45 -44.26
CA GLY A 105 -21.23 5.82 -44.71
C GLY A 105 -22.21 6.80 -44.04
N LYS A 106 -23.12 7.39 -44.83
CA LYS A 106 -24.14 8.36 -44.37
C LYS A 106 -25.56 7.79 -44.29
N GLU A 107 -25.76 6.54 -44.71
CA GLU A 107 -27.08 5.91 -44.77
C GLU A 107 -27.25 4.91 -43.62
N THR A 108 -28.45 4.87 -43.04
CA THR A 108 -28.83 3.94 -41.99
C THR A 108 -30.01 3.11 -42.47
N LYS A 109 -29.82 1.81 -42.64
CA LYS A 109 -30.89 0.85 -42.95
C LYS A 109 -30.75 -0.40 -42.08
N SER A 110 -31.79 -1.22 -42.02
CA SER A 110 -31.75 -2.48 -41.28
C SER A 110 -30.91 -3.52 -42.03
N ASN A 111 -29.99 -4.18 -41.31
CA ASN A 111 -29.20 -5.31 -41.82
C ASN A 111 -29.97 -6.65 -41.76
N ALA A 112 -31.05 -6.71 -40.98
CA ALA A 112 -31.88 -7.91 -40.90
C ALA A 112 -32.82 -8.02 -42.10
N SER A 113 -33.19 -9.24 -42.52
CA SER A 113 -34.10 -9.44 -43.65
C SER A 113 -35.56 -9.25 -43.24
N PHE A 114 -36.37 -8.64 -44.12
CA PHE A 114 -37.82 -8.64 -43.97
C PHE A 114 -38.40 -10.06 -43.93
N ASP A 115 -37.84 -10.98 -44.73
CA ASP A 115 -38.36 -12.34 -44.84
C ASP A 115 -38.18 -13.13 -43.53
N ASP A 116 -37.08 -12.88 -42.80
CA ASP A 116 -36.82 -13.50 -41.50
C ASP A 116 -37.81 -13.00 -40.44
N PHE A 117 -38.08 -11.69 -40.44
CA PHE A 117 -39.10 -11.08 -39.59
C PHE A 117 -40.48 -11.63 -39.89
N ALA A 118 -40.85 -11.65 -41.18
CA ALA A 118 -42.14 -12.17 -41.62
C ALA A 118 -42.29 -13.63 -41.20
N TYR A 119 -41.29 -14.49 -41.44
CA TYR A 119 -41.34 -15.89 -41.03
C TYR A 119 -41.57 -16.05 -39.51
N ALA A 120 -40.84 -15.30 -38.68
CA ALA A 120 -41.01 -15.35 -37.23
C ALA A 120 -42.43 -14.92 -36.80
N TYR A 121 -42.95 -13.83 -37.35
CA TYR A 121 -44.28 -13.32 -37.03
C TYR A 121 -45.40 -14.28 -37.48
N VAL A 122 -45.25 -14.91 -38.64
CA VAL A 122 -46.22 -15.84 -39.22
C VAL A 122 -46.31 -17.13 -38.42
N LYS A 123 -45.16 -17.62 -37.93
CA LYS A 123 -45.07 -18.85 -37.13
C LYS A 123 -45.90 -18.75 -35.84
N ASP A 124 -45.95 -17.58 -35.23
CA ASP A 124 -46.74 -17.34 -34.02
C ASP A 124 -48.25 -17.25 -34.32
N LEU A 125 -48.64 -16.85 -35.55
CA LEU A 125 -50.03 -16.75 -35.97
C LEU A 125 -50.63 -18.07 -36.51
N ARG A 126 -49.81 -18.95 -37.11
CA ARG A 126 -50.27 -20.19 -37.74
C ARG A 126 -49.31 -21.35 -37.51
N ASN A 127 -49.84 -22.46 -37.02
CA ASN A 127 -49.12 -23.73 -37.03
C ASN A 127 -49.26 -24.43 -38.40
N GLU A 128 -48.27 -24.24 -39.27
CA GLU A 128 -48.25 -24.83 -40.62
C GLU A 128 -48.29 -26.35 -40.60
N ASN A 129 -47.69 -26.98 -39.58
CA ASN A 129 -47.69 -28.44 -39.45
C ASN A 129 -49.09 -28.98 -39.17
N PHE A 130 -49.90 -28.27 -38.39
CA PHE A 130 -51.27 -28.69 -38.11
C PHE A 130 -52.16 -28.48 -39.35
N ALA A 131 -51.97 -27.37 -40.07
CA ALA A 131 -52.75 -27.06 -41.26
C ALA A 131 -52.47 -28.01 -42.44
N SER A 132 -51.21 -28.43 -42.63
CA SER A 132 -50.81 -29.34 -43.71
C SER A 132 -51.35 -30.75 -43.53
N VAL A 133 -51.50 -31.21 -42.29
CA VAL A 133 -52.00 -32.54 -41.94
C VAL A 133 -53.51 -32.69 -42.21
N GLY A 134 -54.29 -31.60 -42.16
CA GLY A 134 -55.74 -31.64 -42.36
C GLY A 134 -56.17 -32.25 -43.71
N ALA A 135 -55.45 -31.93 -44.78
CA ALA A 135 -55.73 -32.46 -46.12
C ALA A 135 -55.60 -34.00 -46.22
N ALA A 136 -54.76 -34.60 -45.37
CA ALA A 136 -54.54 -36.04 -45.34
C ALA A 136 -55.46 -36.76 -44.33
N ILE A 137 -55.80 -36.11 -43.22
CA ILE A 137 -56.63 -36.72 -42.16
C ILE A 137 -58.08 -36.92 -42.61
N PHE A 138 -58.70 -35.97 -43.31
CA PHE A 138 -60.13 -36.08 -43.65
C PHE A 138 -60.47 -37.29 -44.54
N PRO A 139 -59.71 -37.61 -45.61
CA PRO A 139 -59.94 -38.84 -46.39
C PRO A 139 -59.66 -40.09 -45.56
N MET A 140 -58.63 -40.10 -44.71
CA MET A 140 -58.31 -41.25 -43.86
C MET A 140 -59.41 -41.53 -42.83
N LEU A 141 -59.98 -40.49 -42.21
CA LEU A 141 -61.15 -40.64 -41.34
C LEU A 141 -62.39 -41.09 -42.11
N GLY A 142 -62.56 -40.64 -43.36
CA GLY A 142 -63.61 -41.13 -44.25
C GLY A 142 -63.50 -42.62 -44.54
N ILE A 143 -62.30 -43.09 -44.91
CA ILE A 143 -62.01 -44.52 -45.16
C ILE A 143 -62.23 -45.35 -43.89
N LEU A 144 -61.68 -44.91 -42.75
CA LEU A 144 -61.87 -45.57 -41.46
C LEU A 144 -63.36 -45.64 -41.10
N GLY A 145 -64.10 -44.55 -41.33
CA GLY A 145 -65.53 -44.47 -41.06
C GLY A 145 -66.36 -45.40 -41.93
N THR A 146 -65.98 -45.59 -43.20
CA THR A 146 -66.59 -46.59 -44.08
C THR A 146 -66.35 -48.01 -43.56
N PHE A 147 -65.12 -48.35 -43.15
CA PHE A 147 -64.85 -49.68 -42.59
C PHE A 147 -65.64 -49.97 -41.32
N ILE A 148 -65.73 -48.99 -40.41
CA ILE A 148 -66.52 -49.12 -39.17
C ILE A 148 -68.01 -49.26 -39.48
N SER A 149 -68.53 -48.50 -40.45
CA SER A 149 -69.94 -48.56 -40.85
C SER A 149 -70.29 -49.93 -41.44
N ILE A 150 -69.46 -50.45 -42.36
CA ILE A 150 -69.65 -51.78 -42.94
C ILE A 150 -69.58 -52.87 -41.85
N ALA A 151 -68.64 -52.76 -40.91
CA ALA A 151 -68.52 -53.71 -39.81
C ALA A 151 -69.75 -53.72 -38.90
N MET A 152 -70.40 -52.57 -38.68
CA MET A 152 -71.63 -52.46 -37.91
C MET A 152 -72.87 -52.94 -38.67
N SER A 153 -72.89 -52.81 -39.99
CA SER A 153 -74.02 -53.26 -40.84
C SER A 153 -73.93 -54.73 -41.24
N MET A 154 -72.91 -55.49 -40.82
CA MET A 154 -72.75 -56.89 -41.16
C MET A 154 -73.75 -57.76 -40.36
N PRO A 155 -74.77 -58.36 -41.01
CA PRO A 155 -75.72 -59.23 -40.33
C PRO A 155 -75.12 -60.63 -40.11
N ASN A 156 -75.70 -61.39 -39.17
CA ASN A 156 -75.35 -62.79 -38.97
C ASN A 156 -76.06 -63.65 -40.02
N PHE A 157 -75.33 -64.15 -41.02
CA PHE A 157 -75.91 -64.97 -42.07
C PHE A 157 -76.40 -66.32 -41.53
N ASN A 158 -77.72 -66.55 -41.60
CA ASN A 158 -78.31 -67.85 -41.26
C ASN A 158 -78.81 -68.55 -42.52
N SER A 159 -78.17 -69.66 -42.89
CA SER A 159 -78.47 -70.43 -44.11
C SER A 159 -79.73 -71.30 -44.04
N SER A 160 -80.52 -71.17 -42.98
CA SER A 160 -81.69 -72.03 -42.71
C SER A 160 -82.98 -71.56 -43.39
N ASP A 161 -83.07 -70.29 -43.82
CA ASP A 161 -84.25 -69.71 -44.47
C ASP A 161 -83.85 -68.82 -45.65
N THR A 162 -84.36 -69.12 -46.85
CA THR A 162 -84.08 -68.35 -48.07
C THR A 162 -84.67 -66.95 -48.03
N ALA A 163 -85.80 -66.74 -47.34
CA ALA A 163 -86.41 -65.41 -47.20
C ALA A 163 -85.61 -64.52 -46.22
N GLY A 164 -85.14 -65.11 -45.11
CA GLY A 164 -84.22 -64.46 -44.17
C GLY A 164 -82.91 -64.03 -44.82
N LEU A 165 -82.33 -64.88 -45.67
CA LEU A 165 -81.08 -64.58 -46.37
C LEU A 165 -81.22 -63.38 -47.33
N GLU A 166 -82.33 -63.26 -48.06
CA GLU A 166 -82.58 -62.12 -48.97
C GLU A 166 -82.71 -60.80 -48.18
N GLN A 167 -83.38 -60.84 -47.04
CA GLN A 167 -83.51 -59.68 -46.15
C GLN A 167 -82.16 -59.28 -45.53
N GLU A 168 -81.34 -60.24 -45.08
CA GLU A 168 -79.99 -60.01 -44.56
C GLU A 168 -79.07 -59.39 -45.61
N ILE A 169 -79.12 -59.88 -46.86
CA ILE A 169 -78.36 -59.30 -47.98
C ILE A 169 -78.83 -57.87 -48.28
N SER A 170 -80.14 -57.61 -48.23
CA SER A 170 -80.69 -56.26 -48.44
C SER A 170 -80.22 -55.27 -47.37
N VAL A 171 -80.18 -55.69 -46.10
CA VAL A 171 -79.66 -54.88 -44.99
C VAL A 171 -78.16 -54.61 -45.19
N LEU A 172 -77.36 -55.61 -45.54
CA LEU A 172 -75.94 -55.41 -45.82
C LEU A 172 -75.72 -54.44 -46.99
N LEU A 173 -76.45 -54.59 -48.10
CA LEU A 173 -76.32 -53.71 -49.27
C LEU A 173 -76.68 -52.26 -48.93
N ASN A 174 -77.73 -52.05 -48.14
CA ASN A 174 -78.09 -50.70 -47.67
C ASN A 174 -77.02 -50.11 -46.75
N GLY A 175 -76.49 -50.89 -45.79
CA GLY A 175 -75.43 -50.44 -44.89
C GLY A 175 -74.08 -50.18 -45.57
N VAL A 176 -73.76 -50.94 -46.62
CA VAL A 176 -72.62 -50.65 -47.49
C VAL A 176 -72.86 -49.34 -48.25
N GLY A 177 -74.06 -49.11 -48.76
CA GLY A 177 -74.44 -47.86 -49.43
C GLY A 177 -74.27 -46.62 -48.53
N THR A 178 -74.69 -46.71 -47.27
CA THR A 178 -74.56 -45.60 -46.30
C THR A 178 -73.13 -45.40 -45.83
N ALA A 179 -72.33 -46.47 -45.75
CA ALA A 179 -70.91 -46.41 -45.45
C ALA A 179 -70.11 -45.63 -46.50
N PHE A 180 -70.50 -45.70 -47.79
CA PHE A 180 -69.85 -44.91 -48.84
C PHE A 180 -70.05 -43.39 -48.66
N TYR A 181 -71.18 -42.95 -48.10
CA TYR A 181 -71.42 -41.53 -47.84
C TYR A 181 -70.41 -40.94 -46.85
N VAL A 182 -69.94 -41.75 -45.89
CA VAL A 182 -68.89 -41.34 -44.92
C VAL A 182 -67.57 -41.02 -45.63
N SER A 183 -67.17 -41.85 -46.60
CA SER A 183 -65.94 -41.62 -47.39
C SER A 183 -66.09 -40.44 -48.35
N ILE A 184 -67.23 -40.32 -49.04
CA ILE A 184 -67.52 -39.17 -49.92
C ILE A 184 -67.42 -37.86 -49.13
N TYR A 185 -67.96 -37.83 -47.91
CA TYR A 185 -67.88 -36.66 -47.05
C TYR A 185 -66.43 -36.34 -46.62
N GLY A 186 -65.64 -37.35 -46.24
CA GLY A 186 -64.23 -37.19 -45.89
C GLY A 186 -63.37 -36.67 -47.06
N ILE A 187 -63.58 -37.19 -48.27
CA ILE A 187 -62.89 -36.72 -49.48
C ILE A 187 -63.32 -35.30 -49.83
N PHE A 188 -64.62 -35.00 -49.77
CA PHE A 188 -65.13 -33.66 -50.01
C PHE A 188 -64.52 -32.64 -49.05
N LEU A 189 -64.48 -32.95 -47.76
CA LEU A 189 -63.85 -32.10 -46.73
C LEU A 189 -62.37 -31.84 -47.01
N ALA A 190 -61.64 -32.83 -47.51
CA ALA A 190 -60.23 -32.67 -47.87
C ALA A 190 -60.05 -31.69 -49.04
N LEU A 191 -60.85 -31.84 -50.10
CA LEU A 191 -60.82 -30.93 -51.25
C LEU A 191 -61.21 -29.50 -50.83
N TRP A 192 -62.25 -29.40 -50.02
CA TRP A 192 -62.72 -28.13 -49.44
C TRP A 192 -61.62 -27.47 -48.59
N TRP A 193 -60.95 -28.25 -47.73
CA TRP A 193 -59.83 -27.79 -46.92
C TRP A 193 -58.66 -27.28 -47.77
N ILE A 194 -58.22 -28.06 -48.77
CA ILE A 194 -57.12 -27.68 -49.67
C ILE A 194 -57.42 -26.37 -50.40
N PHE A 195 -58.67 -26.16 -50.82
CA PHE A 195 -59.08 -24.91 -51.47
C PHE A 195 -58.86 -23.70 -50.57
N PHE A 196 -59.35 -23.73 -49.33
CA PHE A 196 -59.18 -22.62 -48.38
C PHE A 196 -57.74 -22.44 -47.92
N GLU A 197 -56.97 -23.52 -47.77
CA GLU A 197 -55.55 -23.43 -47.43
C GLU A 197 -54.77 -22.69 -48.53
N LYS A 198 -54.92 -23.13 -49.79
CA LYS A 198 -54.23 -22.51 -50.94
C LYS A 198 -54.69 -21.08 -51.16
N TYR A 199 -55.99 -20.82 -51.08
CA TYR A 199 -56.55 -19.48 -51.25
C TYR A 199 -56.06 -18.51 -50.15
N GLY A 200 -56.16 -18.93 -48.89
CA GLY A 200 -55.72 -18.15 -47.73
C GLY A 200 -54.23 -17.87 -47.76
N SER A 201 -53.41 -18.88 -48.05
CA SER A 201 -51.95 -18.75 -48.20
C SER A 201 -51.57 -17.77 -49.32
N SER A 202 -52.24 -17.84 -50.47
CA SER A 202 -52.01 -16.89 -51.58
C SER A 202 -52.36 -15.45 -51.20
N LYS A 203 -53.51 -15.23 -50.54
CA LYS A 203 -53.92 -13.91 -50.05
C LYS A 203 -52.90 -13.36 -49.04
N PHE A 204 -52.46 -14.23 -48.13
CA PHE A 204 -51.49 -13.88 -47.09
C PHE A 204 -50.12 -13.49 -47.67
N GLN A 205 -49.59 -14.28 -48.61
CA GLN A 205 -48.36 -13.97 -49.33
C GLN A 205 -48.45 -12.64 -50.09
N LYS A 206 -49.59 -12.34 -50.73
CA LYS A 206 -49.81 -11.04 -51.39
C LYS A 206 -49.77 -9.88 -50.39
N LEU A 207 -50.37 -10.05 -49.21
CA LEU A 207 -50.35 -9.04 -48.15
C LEU A 207 -48.94 -8.80 -47.61
N LEU A 208 -48.17 -9.86 -47.36
CA LEU A 208 -46.78 -9.79 -46.94
C LEU A 208 -45.89 -9.13 -48.01
N ASN A 209 -46.01 -9.55 -49.28
CA ASN A 209 -45.26 -8.94 -50.38
C ASN A 209 -45.57 -7.45 -50.55
N ARG A 210 -46.83 -7.03 -50.33
CA ARG A 210 -47.19 -5.61 -50.34
C ARG A 210 -46.47 -4.85 -49.22
N GLN A 211 -46.36 -5.43 -48.02
CA GLN A 211 -45.59 -4.80 -46.93
C GLN A 211 -44.09 -4.81 -47.23
N LYS A 212 -43.55 -5.93 -47.71
CA LYS A 212 -42.14 -6.09 -48.13
C LYS A 212 -41.73 -4.98 -49.10
N ASN A 213 -42.52 -4.78 -50.16
CA ASN A 213 -42.26 -3.76 -51.18
C ASN A 213 -42.42 -2.34 -50.63
N ALA A 214 -43.37 -2.11 -49.71
CA ALA A 214 -43.54 -0.79 -49.09
C ALA A 214 -42.40 -0.44 -48.11
N THR A 215 -41.71 -1.46 -47.58
CA THR A 215 -40.62 -1.27 -46.62
C THR A 215 -39.24 -1.60 -47.16
N SER A 216 -39.11 -1.94 -48.45
CA SER A 216 -37.84 -2.40 -49.06
C SER A 216 -36.71 -1.39 -48.85
N ASP A 217 -37.03 -0.10 -48.91
CA ASP A 217 -36.05 0.98 -48.82
C ASP A 217 -35.40 1.08 -47.44
N PHE A 218 -36.05 0.53 -46.40
CA PHE A 218 -35.53 0.49 -45.03
C PHE A 218 -34.61 -0.70 -44.76
N PHE A 219 -34.48 -1.63 -45.71
CA PHE A 219 -33.65 -2.82 -45.59
C PHE A 219 -32.45 -2.72 -46.54
N TRP A 220 -31.29 -3.19 -46.06
CA TRP A 220 -30.12 -3.32 -46.90
C TRP A 220 -30.28 -4.49 -47.87
N SER A 221 -30.06 -4.24 -49.15
CA SER A 221 -29.77 -5.32 -50.11
C SER A 221 -28.31 -5.76 -49.95
N LYS A 222 -28.04 -7.06 -50.11
CA LYS A 222 -26.68 -7.61 -50.06
C LYS A 222 -25.76 -6.95 -51.09
N GLU A 223 -26.29 -6.62 -52.26
CA GLU A 223 -25.57 -5.92 -53.33
C GLU A 223 -25.32 -4.44 -52.96
N GLU A 224 -26.27 -3.80 -52.29
CA GLU A 224 -26.11 -2.42 -51.81
C GLU A 224 -25.00 -2.30 -50.76
N ILE A 225 -24.97 -3.23 -49.79
CA ILE A 225 -23.92 -3.28 -48.76
C ILE A 225 -22.55 -3.42 -49.44
N ASN A 226 -22.39 -4.41 -50.31
CA ASN A 226 -21.12 -4.66 -50.98
C ASN A 226 -20.66 -3.46 -51.82
N ARG A 227 -21.58 -2.84 -52.58
CA ARG A 227 -21.27 -1.65 -53.38
C ARG A 227 -20.84 -0.47 -52.51
N LYS A 228 -21.57 -0.18 -51.44
CA LYS A 228 -21.25 0.94 -50.52
C LYS A 228 -19.94 0.69 -49.77
N TYR A 229 -19.73 -0.53 -49.27
CA TYR A 229 -18.47 -0.92 -48.64
C TYR A 229 -17.28 -0.77 -49.58
N LEU A 230 -17.42 -1.24 -50.83
CA LEU A 230 -16.38 -1.09 -51.85
C LEU A 230 -16.11 0.39 -52.18
N GLN A 231 -17.16 1.21 -52.29
CA GLN A 231 -17.03 2.65 -52.54
C GLN A 231 -16.30 3.38 -51.40
N GLU A 232 -16.66 3.12 -50.15
CA GLU A 232 -15.96 3.68 -48.98
C GLU A 232 -14.51 3.20 -48.91
N SER A 233 -14.27 1.91 -49.20
CA SER A 233 -12.92 1.33 -49.27
C SER A 233 -12.07 2.00 -50.35
N LEU A 234 -12.62 2.26 -51.54
CA LEU A 234 -11.93 3.00 -52.61
C LEU A 234 -11.55 4.42 -52.19
N GLN A 235 -12.41 5.14 -51.46
CA GLN A 235 -12.06 6.46 -50.92
C GLN A 235 -10.90 6.40 -49.92
N HIS A 236 -10.83 5.34 -49.10
CA HIS A 236 -9.69 5.11 -48.23
C HIS A 236 -8.41 4.82 -49.03
N PHE A 237 -8.50 4.04 -50.11
CA PHE A 237 -7.35 3.80 -50.98
C PHE A 237 -6.87 5.06 -51.69
N GLU A 238 -7.77 5.94 -52.14
CA GLU A 238 -7.41 7.23 -52.74
C GLU A 238 -6.66 8.13 -51.75
N LYS A 239 -7.12 8.20 -50.49
CA LYS A 239 -6.38 8.90 -49.43
C LYS A 239 -5.00 8.29 -49.19
N ILE A 240 -4.89 6.97 -49.15
CA ILE A 240 -3.59 6.29 -49.03
C ILE A 240 -2.70 6.64 -50.23
N GLY A 241 -3.25 6.69 -51.44
CA GLY A 241 -2.55 7.14 -52.65
C GLY A 241 -1.98 8.55 -52.50
N THR A 242 -2.78 9.51 -52.03
CA THR A 242 -2.31 10.90 -51.82
C THR A 242 -1.25 11.03 -50.73
N ILE A 243 -1.36 10.25 -49.65
CA ILE A 243 -0.33 10.23 -48.59
C ILE A 243 0.96 9.59 -49.13
N PHE A 244 0.82 8.50 -49.89
CA PHE A 244 1.96 7.83 -50.51
C PHE A 244 2.67 8.75 -51.52
N GLU A 245 1.93 9.52 -52.31
CA GLU A 245 2.47 10.53 -53.22
C GLU A 245 3.23 11.63 -52.47
N HIS A 246 2.72 12.07 -51.32
CA HIS A 246 3.40 13.06 -50.48
C HIS A 246 4.66 12.50 -49.79
N VAL A 247 4.63 11.24 -49.33
CA VAL A 247 5.78 10.58 -48.69
C VAL A 247 6.84 10.14 -49.71
N SER A 248 6.43 9.89 -50.96
CA SER A 248 7.34 9.52 -52.06
C SER A 248 7.91 10.72 -52.80
N ASN A 249 7.58 11.95 -52.40
CA ASN A 249 8.08 13.12 -53.09
C ASN A 249 9.58 13.35 -52.77
N GLU A 250 10.32 13.91 -53.72
CA GLU A 250 11.76 14.20 -53.54
C GLU A 250 12.03 15.20 -52.41
N GLU A 251 11.04 16.02 -52.06
CA GLU A 251 11.14 17.06 -51.03
C GLU A 251 11.20 16.46 -49.62
N PHE A 252 10.41 15.43 -49.33
CA PHE A 252 10.44 14.68 -48.08
C PHE A 252 11.78 13.97 -47.91
N PHE A 253 12.29 13.34 -48.97
CA PHE A 253 13.61 12.71 -48.92
C PHE A 253 14.73 13.73 -48.73
N LYS A 254 14.66 14.90 -49.37
CA LYS A 254 15.60 16.01 -49.12
C LYS A 254 15.54 16.51 -47.69
N GLU A 255 14.35 16.70 -47.13
CA GLU A 255 14.20 17.18 -45.75
C GLU A 255 14.62 16.14 -44.71
N LEU A 256 14.41 14.85 -45.01
CA LEU A 256 14.92 13.73 -44.23
C LEU A 256 16.45 13.72 -44.25
N ASP A 257 17.07 13.85 -45.42
CA ASP A 257 18.52 13.88 -45.58
C ASP A 257 19.13 15.07 -44.83
N ASN A 258 18.55 16.27 -44.98
CA ASN A 258 18.93 17.47 -44.22
C ASN A 258 18.82 17.26 -42.69
N THR A 259 17.77 16.57 -42.25
CA THR A 259 17.55 16.28 -40.83
C THR A 259 18.57 15.27 -40.30
N ILE A 260 18.88 14.23 -41.07
CA ILE A 260 19.90 13.24 -40.76
C ILE A 260 21.27 13.93 -40.63
N ASP A 261 21.64 14.76 -41.61
CA ASP A 261 22.90 15.51 -41.60
C ASP A 261 23.03 16.43 -40.39
N ARG A 262 21.95 17.15 -40.06
CA ARG A 262 21.93 18.01 -38.86
C ARG A 262 22.11 17.20 -37.59
N LYS A 263 21.44 16.04 -37.46
CA LYS A 263 21.57 15.16 -36.30
C LYS A 263 22.96 14.54 -36.20
N PHE A 264 23.56 14.19 -37.34
CA PHE A 264 24.92 13.65 -37.39
C PHE A 264 25.96 14.69 -36.96
N LYS A 265 25.81 15.95 -37.38
CA LYS A 265 26.65 17.06 -36.90
C LYS A 265 26.56 17.26 -35.39
N VAL A 266 25.35 17.28 -34.83
CA VAL A 266 25.15 17.38 -33.37
C VAL A 266 25.79 16.19 -32.64
N PHE A 267 25.67 14.99 -33.18
CA PHE A 267 26.31 13.81 -32.62
C PHE A 267 27.84 13.94 -32.64
N GLN A 268 28.42 14.42 -33.73
CA GLN A 268 29.86 14.64 -33.85
C GLN A 268 30.37 15.72 -32.87
N GLU A 269 29.60 16.79 -32.66
CA GLU A 269 29.89 17.81 -31.65
C GLU A 269 29.85 17.23 -30.22
N LEU A 270 28.87 16.37 -29.92
CA LEU A 270 28.78 15.67 -28.64
C LEU A 270 30.01 14.79 -28.38
N VAL A 271 30.40 13.97 -29.37
CA VAL A 271 31.57 13.09 -29.27
C VAL A 271 32.84 13.89 -29.03
N ASN A 272 33.04 15.00 -29.76
CA ASN A 272 34.19 15.87 -29.56
C ASN A 272 34.18 16.55 -28.17
N ALA A 273 33.02 16.93 -27.66
CA ALA A 273 32.88 17.50 -26.33
C ALA A 273 33.19 16.47 -25.24
N GLU A 274 32.76 15.23 -25.41
CA GLU A 274 33.08 14.11 -24.52
C GLU A 274 34.58 13.81 -24.51
N GLU A 275 35.21 13.73 -25.68
CA GLU A 275 36.67 13.55 -25.80
C GLU A 275 37.44 14.64 -25.04
N LYS A 276 37.02 15.90 -25.20
CA LYS A 276 37.64 17.03 -24.49
C LYS A 276 37.45 16.94 -22.97
N ALA A 277 36.26 16.54 -22.50
CA ALA A 277 35.97 16.37 -21.08
C ALA A 277 36.80 15.22 -20.47
N VAL A 278 36.93 14.09 -21.18
CA VAL A 278 37.77 12.96 -20.76
C VAL A 278 39.23 13.38 -20.68
N ARG A 279 39.74 14.14 -21.65
CA ARG A 279 41.12 14.65 -21.61
C ARG A 279 41.37 15.58 -20.43
N LEU A 280 40.49 16.54 -20.19
CA LEU A 280 40.55 17.44 -19.03
C LEU A 280 40.49 16.67 -17.70
N SER A 281 39.60 15.68 -17.61
CA SER A 281 39.50 14.80 -16.44
C SER A 281 40.79 14.02 -16.20
N SER A 282 41.41 13.47 -17.26
CA SER A 282 42.68 12.77 -17.18
C SER A 282 43.82 13.67 -16.69
N GLU A 283 43.88 14.91 -17.18
CA GLU A 283 44.84 15.91 -16.68
C GLU A 283 44.62 16.23 -15.20
N HIS A 284 43.36 16.43 -14.79
CA HIS A 284 43.03 16.71 -13.39
C HIS A 284 43.39 15.53 -12.48
N VAL A 285 43.05 14.30 -12.86
CA VAL A 285 43.43 13.08 -12.12
C VAL A 285 44.94 12.97 -11.99
N LYS A 286 45.70 13.25 -13.05
CA LYS A 286 47.16 13.24 -13.01
C LYS A 286 47.72 14.29 -12.04
N GLN A 287 47.14 15.49 -12.04
CA GLN A 287 47.54 16.56 -11.14
C GLN A 287 47.21 16.19 -9.68
N THR A 288 45.97 15.79 -9.38
CA THR A 288 45.56 15.34 -8.05
C THR A 288 46.41 14.18 -7.54
N MET A 289 46.74 13.21 -8.40
CA MET A 289 47.61 12.09 -8.04
C MET A 289 49.04 12.56 -7.69
N SER A 290 49.55 13.58 -8.40
CA SER A 290 50.86 14.18 -8.08
C SER A 290 50.82 14.91 -6.73
N ASP A 291 49.76 15.66 -6.45
CA ASP A 291 49.59 16.40 -5.20
C ASP A 291 49.40 15.44 -4.01
N LEU A 292 48.63 14.37 -4.21
CA LEU A 292 48.46 13.30 -3.23
C LEU A 292 49.80 12.61 -2.94
N SER A 293 50.58 12.28 -3.98
CA SER A 293 51.91 11.68 -3.82
C SER A 293 52.87 12.60 -3.06
N LYS A 294 52.81 13.92 -3.31
CA LYS A 294 53.59 14.91 -2.56
C LYS A 294 53.17 14.97 -1.09
N THR A 295 51.87 15.04 -0.83
CA THR A 295 51.29 15.04 0.53
C THR A 295 51.64 13.77 1.31
N GLN A 296 51.61 12.60 0.65
CA GLN A 296 52.01 11.33 1.26
C GLN A 296 53.49 11.33 1.68
N ARG A 297 54.37 11.96 0.90
CA ARG A 297 55.79 12.13 1.27
C ARG A 297 55.92 13.05 2.50
N GLU A 298 55.21 14.17 2.54
CA GLU A 298 55.21 15.08 3.69
C GLU A 298 54.62 14.43 4.96
N GLN A 299 53.61 13.56 4.82
CA GLN A 299 53.03 12.81 5.94
C GLN A 299 54.02 11.79 6.55
N LYS A 300 54.93 11.23 5.74
CA LYS A 300 56.01 10.36 6.24
C LYS A 300 56.93 11.10 7.20
N ASP A 301 57.20 12.38 6.95
CA ASP A 301 58.01 13.21 7.85
C ASP A 301 57.28 13.49 9.15
N ILE A 302 55.95 13.72 9.10
CA ILE A 302 55.12 13.84 10.31
C ILE A 302 55.18 12.57 11.16
N VAL A 303 55.09 11.38 10.57
CA VAL A 303 55.21 10.10 11.31
C VAL A 303 56.58 10.00 11.99
N LYS A 304 57.65 10.45 11.33
CA LYS A 304 58.99 10.51 11.92
C LYS A 304 59.05 11.47 13.11
N THR A 305 58.49 12.68 12.97
CA THR A 305 58.40 13.65 14.07
C THR A 305 57.58 13.13 15.25
N TYR A 306 56.47 12.42 15.00
CA TYR A 306 55.70 11.75 16.06
C TYR A 306 56.53 10.67 16.78
N SER A 307 57.34 9.91 16.06
CA SER A 307 58.26 8.93 16.65
C SER A 307 59.34 9.60 17.50
N GLU A 308 59.90 10.73 17.05
CA GLU A 308 60.88 11.51 17.80
C GLU A 308 60.26 12.11 19.08
N ILE A 309 59.04 12.65 19.01
CA ILE A 309 58.30 13.14 20.19
C ILE A 309 58.01 12.00 21.17
N ALA A 310 57.54 10.84 20.69
CA ALA A 310 57.28 9.69 21.56
C ALA A 310 58.55 9.24 22.29
N ASN A 311 59.70 9.21 21.60
CA ASN A 311 60.99 8.89 22.22
C ASN A 311 61.43 9.96 23.24
N ALA A 312 61.22 11.25 22.95
CA ALA A 312 61.51 12.32 23.89
C ALA A 312 60.65 12.25 25.16
N VAL A 313 59.35 11.93 25.02
CA VAL A 313 58.45 11.71 26.15
C VAL A 313 58.89 10.50 26.98
N ASN A 314 59.29 9.40 26.34
CA ASN A 314 59.82 8.22 27.05
C ASN A 314 61.12 8.53 27.81
N MET A 315 62.05 9.29 27.21
CA MET A 315 63.26 9.76 27.89
C MET A 315 62.93 10.66 29.07
N LEU A 316 62.00 11.61 28.91
CA LEU A 316 61.57 12.51 29.97
C LEU A 316 60.95 11.72 31.13
N ASN A 317 60.11 10.72 30.83
CA ASN A 317 59.53 9.84 31.85
C ASN A 317 60.61 9.04 32.61
N SER A 318 61.60 8.49 31.89
CA SER A 318 62.75 7.83 32.52
C SER A 318 63.57 8.79 33.40
N ASN A 319 63.78 10.03 32.95
CA ASN A 319 64.51 11.04 33.70
C ASN A 319 63.73 11.49 34.96
N ILE A 320 62.41 11.63 34.87
CA ILE A 320 61.56 11.91 36.04
C ILE A 320 61.65 10.76 37.04
N LYS A 321 61.64 9.51 36.56
CA LYS A 321 61.81 8.33 37.42
C LYS A 321 63.17 8.34 38.12
N ASP A 322 64.26 8.62 37.40
CA ASP A 322 65.61 8.73 37.99
C ASP A 322 65.69 9.90 38.98
N LEU A 323 65.12 11.06 38.65
CA LEU A 323 65.04 12.22 39.54
C LEU A 323 64.28 11.88 40.82
N THR A 324 63.15 11.17 40.70
CA THR A 324 62.35 10.75 41.85
C THR A 324 63.14 9.79 42.76
N LEU A 325 63.89 8.86 42.17
CA LEU A 325 64.78 7.96 42.92
C LEU A 325 65.90 8.75 43.62
N ARG A 326 66.57 9.66 42.92
CA ARG A 326 67.62 10.51 43.50
C ARG A 326 67.10 11.42 44.61
N ILE A 327 65.91 12.01 44.44
CA ILE A 327 65.26 12.82 45.49
C ILE A 327 64.98 11.95 46.71
N SER A 328 64.48 10.73 46.53
CA SER A 328 64.25 9.78 47.63
C SER A 328 65.56 9.43 48.36
N GLU A 329 66.63 9.14 47.62
CA GLU A 329 67.96 8.89 48.21
C GLU A 329 68.52 10.11 48.96
N GLN A 330 68.40 11.31 48.38
CA GLN A 330 68.84 12.55 49.02
C GLN A 330 68.00 12.88 50.26
N TYR A 331 66.70 12.65 50.20
CA TYR A 331 65.81 12.83 51.35
C TYR A 331 66.18 11.88 52.50
N ASN A 332 66.46 10.61 52.20
CA ASN A 332 66.95 9.66 53.18
C ASN A 332 68.32 10.05 53.76
N ARG A 333 69.26 10.53 52.93
CA ARG A 333 70.56 11.04 53.41
C ARG A 333 70.40 12.29 54.29
N LEU A 334 69.48 13.18 53.96
CA LEU A 334 69.21 14.38 54.75
C LEU A 334 68.67 14.02 56.14
N LEU A 335 67.78 13.02 56.21
CA LEU A 335 67.30 12.48 57.48
C LEU A 335 68.45 11.90 58.32
N ASP A 336 69.36 11.16 57.70
CA ASP A 336 70.52 10.55 58.39
C ASP A 336 71.51 11.60 58.91
N VAL A 337 71.87 12.59 58.08
CA VAL A 337 72.73 13.72 58.48
C VAL A 337 72.05 14.58 59.55
N SER A 338 70.74 14.79 59.46
CA SER A 338 69.99 15.51 60.49
C SER A 338 70.01 14.75 61.82
N SER A 339 69.85 13.43 61.79
CA SER A 339 69.96 12.56 62.97
C SER A 339 71.34 12.67 63.61
N ASP A 340 72.41 12.57 62.82
CA ASP A 340 73.79 12.70 63.29
C ASP A 340 74.09 14.10 63.86
N LYS A 341 73.57 15.16 63.23
CA LYS A 341 73.67 16.53 63.76
C LYS A 341 72.90 16.71 65.07
N ILE A 342 71.75 16.07 65.24
CA ILE A 342 71.00 16.11 66.51
C ILE A 342 71.84 15.45 67.61
N VAL A 343 72.48 14.30 67.35
CA VAL A 343 73.40 13.64 68.30
C VAL A 343 74.60 14.52 68.64
N HIS A 344 75.19 15.19 67.64
CA HIS A 344 76.30 16.11 67.86
C HIS A 344 75.89 17.38 68.64
N LEU A 345 74.69 17.91 68.40
CA LEU A 345 74.13 19.01 69.19
C LEU A 345 73.90 18.60 70.63
N ASP A 346 73.34 17.41 70.87
CA ASP A 346 73.09 16.88 72.21
C ASP A 346 74.39 16.72 73.01
N LYS A 347 75.45 16.20 72.38
CA LYS A 347 76.81 16.16 72.96
C LYS A 347 77.37 17.56 73.24
N SER A 348 77.14 18.51 72.34
CA SER A 348 77.65 19.88 72.49
C SER A 348 76.93 20.61 73.62
N VAL A 349 75.61 20.43 73.75
CA VAL A 349 74.80 20.95 74.86
C VAL A 349 75.26 20.33 76.18
N SER A 350 75.48 19.01 76.22
CA SER A 350 76.00 18.32 77.42
C SER A 350 77.38 18.85 77.84
N ALA A 351 78.29 19.08 76.89
CA ALA A 351 79.61 19.64 77.17
C ALA A 351 79.54 21.12 77.62
N LEU A 352 78.56 21.88 77.13
CA LEU A 352 78.32 23.25 77.55
C LEU A 352 77.77 23.28 78.98
N ASP A 353 76.85 22.39 79.31
CA ASP A 353 76.32 22.20 80.67
C ASP A 353 77.44 21.89 81.68
N GLU A 354 78.35 20.97 81.34
CA GLU A 354 79.51 20.65 82.17
C GLU A 354 80.45 21.87 82.35
N ARG A 355 80.69 22.64 81.28
CA ARG A 355 81.50 23.86 81.34
C ARG A 355 80.85 24.95 82.19
N VAL A 356 79.54 25.12 82.09
CA VAL A 356 78.78 26.09 82.91
C VAL A 356 78.85 25.68 84.38
N ASN A 357 78.68 24.39 84.69
CA ASN A 357 78.82 23.88 86.06
C ASN A 357 80.23 24.10 86.62
N ASN A 358 81.27 23.83 85.83
CA ASN A 358 82.66 24.11 86.23
C ASN A 358 82.94 25.61 86.38
N PHE A 359 82.35 26.45 85.53
CA PHE A 359 82.45 27.90 85.65
C PHE A 359 81.79 28.42 86.93
N SER A 360 80.58 27.94 87.28
CA SER A 360 79.92 28.25 88.55
C SER A 360 80.79 27.87 89.75
N LYS A 361 81.36 26.65 89.77
CA LYS A 361 82.27 26.22 90.84
C LYS A 361 83.52 27.10 90.93
N ASN A 362 84.06 27.53 89.79
CA ASN A 362 85.23 28.40 89.76
C ASN A 362 84.90 29.82 90.25
N ILE A 363 83.71 30.36 89.95
CA ILE A 363 83.24 31.63 90.51
C ILE A 363 83.10 31.53 92.03
N GLU A 364 82.48 30.46 92.54
CA GLU A 364 82.34 30.24 93.99
C GLU A 364 83.71 30.19 94.68
N LYS A 365 84.68 29.51 94.05
CA LYS A 365 86.07 29.45 94.53
C LYS A 365 86.77 30.82 94.48
N TYR A 366 86.54 31.61 93.43
CA TYR A 366 87.10 32.95 93.29
C TYR A 366 86.52 33.93 94.31
N GLN A 367 85.21 33.86 94.57
CA GLN A 367 84.53 34.66 95.58
C GLN A 367 85.09 34.38 96.98
N ASN A 368 85.27 33.10 97.33
CA ASN A 368 85.89 32.71 98.60
C ASN A 368 87.35 33.17 98.73
N LEU A 369 88.16 33.05 97.66
CA LEU A 369 89.55 33.52 97.61
C LEU A 369 89.64 35.05 97.75
N MET A 370 88.76 35.80 97.10
CA MET A 370 88.73 37.26 97.18
C MET A 370 88.43 37.70 98.62
N LEU A 371 87.48 37.04 99.29
CA LEU A 371 87.11 37.32 100.68
C LEU A 371 88.27 37.05 101.65
N ASP A 372 88.97 35.92 101.49
CA ASP A 372 90.17 35.57 102.28
C ASP A 372 91.30 36.58 102.08
N ASN A 373 91.54 36.99 100.83
CA ASN A 373 92.63 37.91 100.50
C ASN A 373 92.36 39.34 100.97
N GLN A 374 91.10 39.80 100.91
CA GLN A 374 90.69 41.08 101.52
C GLN A 374 90.85 41.05 103.04
N THR A 375 90.46 39.94 103.70
CA THR A 375 90.63 39.77 105.15
C THR A 375 92.10 39.87 105.56
N LYS A 376 93.00 39.17 104.85
CA LYS A 376 94.46 39.24 105.08
C LYS A 376 95.05 40.63 104.86
N LEU A 377 94.59 41.35 103.84
CA LEU A 377 95.02 42.74 103.58
C LEU A 377 94.63 43.68 104.74
N PHE A 378 93.42 43.54 105.27
CA PHE A 378 92.95 44.33 106.42
C PHE A 378 93.71 43.97 107.71
N GLU A 379 93.99 42.68 107.95
CA GLU A 379 94.80 42.25 109.09
C GLU A 379 96.24 42.79 109.01
N GLY A 380 96.86 42.75 107.82
CA GLY A 380 98.18 43.33 107.58
C GLY A 380 98.21 44.84 107.76
N PHE A 381 97.19 45.55 107.29
CA PHE A 381 97.04 46.98 107.51
C PHE A 381 96.91 47.33 109.00
N ARG A 382 96.10 46.57 109.75
CA ARG A 382 95.96 46.71 111.20
C ARG A 382 97.30 46.52 111.92
N ALA A 383 98.08 45.52 111.53
CA ALA A 383 99.39 45.26 112.12
C ALA A 383 100.38 46.43 111.89
N SER A 384 100.44 46.99 110.68
CA SER A 384 101.32 48.14 110.38
C SER A 384 100.92 49.42 111.13
N ILE A 385 99.62 49.65 111.38
CA ILE A 385 99.16 50.78 112.20
C ILE A 385 99.67 50.63 113.64
N ILE A 386 99.55 49.42 114.23
CA ILE A 386 100.05 49.13 115.58
C ILE A 386 101.57 49.31 115.65
N GLU A 387 102.30 48.86 114.64
CA GLU A 387 103.75 49.00 114.55
C GLU A 387 104.16 50.49 114.48
N GLY A 388 103.48 51.29 113.65
CA GLY A 388 103.69 52.74 113.56
C GLY A 388 103.38 53.48 114.86
N MET A 389 102.33 53.07 115.58
CA MET A 389 102.02 53.60 116.92
C MET A 389 103.13 53.30 117.93
N HIS A 390 103.74 52.13 117.86
CA HIS A 390 104.80 51.73 118.78
C HIS A 390 106.09 52.53 118.53
N THR A 391 106.47 52.73 117.26
CA THR A 391 107.64 53.52 116.90
C THR A 391 107.46 55.00 117.24
N PHE A 392 106.24 55.53 117.07
CA PHE A 392 105.91 56.90 117.46
C PHE A 392 105.96 57.08 118.99
N LYS A 393 105.52 56.08 119.76
CA LYS A 393 105.56 56.13 121.23
C LYS A 393 106.99 56.19 121.77
N GLU A 394 107.92 55.42 121.19
CA GLU A 394 109.32 55.42 121.64
C GLU A 394 110.05 56.71 121.27
N ALA A 395 109.82 57.26 120.07
CA ALA A 395 110.47 58.51 119.65
C ALA A 395 110.02 59.75 120.46
N TYR A 396 108.91 59.66 121.18
CA TYR A 396 108.30 60.80 121.87
C TYR A 396 108.74 60.92 123.35
N GLU A 397 109.55 60.00 123.88
CA GLU A 397 109.92 59.91 125.32
C GLU A 397 111.40 60.23 125.62
N ASP A 398 111.98 61.22 124.94
CA ASP A 398 113.27 61.83 125.30
C ASP A 398 113.04 63.31 125.76
N GLU A 399 113.51 63.68 126.98
CA GLU A 399 113.63 65.03 127.65
C GLU A 399 112.52 65.48 128.66
N LYS A 400 112.73 65.84 129.96
CA LYS A 400 113.78 65.72 131.02
C LYS A 400 113.18 66.35 132.32
N ASN A 401 113.07 65.73 133.50
CA ASN A 401 113.99 64.84 134.19
C ASN A 401 113.40 63.45 134.31
N ILE A 402 113.84 62.63 133.35
CA ILE A 402 113.18 61.42 132.86
C ILE A 402 111.73 61.69 132.47
N ASP A 403 111.52 61.73 131.15
CA ASP A 403 110.24 61.45 130.50
C ASP A 403 109.09 62.46 130.72
N GLU A 404 108.07 62.31 129.87
CA GLU A 404 106.75 62.98 129.90
C GLU A 404 106.69 64.39 129.28
N LYS A 405 106.51 64.52 127.96
CA LYS A 405 105.26 64.29 127.17
C LYS A 405 104.03 64.92 127.81
N ILE A 406 103.24 65.73 127.07
CA ILE A 406 101.74 65.72 127.13
C ILE A 406 101.01 66.68 126.16
N SER A 407 101.60 67.72 125.53
CA SER A 407 100.79 68.60 124.65
C SER A 407 100.62 68.14 123.19
N LEU A 408 101.63 67.55 122.52
CA LEU A 408 101.40 66.99 121.15
C LEU A 408 100.66 65.64 121.18
N MET A 409 100.70 64.93 122.32
CA MET A 409 99.92 63.69 122.50
C MET A 409 98.42 63.97 122.49
N GLN A 410 97.97 65.14 122.95
CA GLN A 410 96.54 65.45 122.97
C GLN A 410 95.99 65.66 121.55
N GLU A 411 96.71 66.39 120.70
CA GLU A 411 96.29 66.65 119.32
C GLU A 411 96.30 65.36 118.47
N PHE A 412 97.32 64.51 118.64
CA PHE A 412 97.40 63.21 117.94
C PHE A 412 96.39 62.18 118.46
N LYS A 413 96.03 62.23 119.75
CA LYS A 413 95.02 61.34 120.35
C LYS A 413 93.60 61.70 119.90
N GLU A 414 93.35 62.95 119.54
CA GLU A 414 92.07 63.38 118.95
C GLU A 414 91.96 62.90 117.49
N GLU A 415 93.00 63.06 116.67
CA GLU A 415 93.05 62.52 115.29
C GLU A 415 92.95 60.98 115.25
N SER A 416 93.65 60.28 116.16
CA SER A 416 93.58 58.82 116.22
C SER A 416 92.19 58.31 116.65
N LYS A 417 91.44 59.09 117.42
CA LYS A 417 90.09 58.70 117.87
C LYS A 417 89.06 58.89 116.76
N GLU A 418 89.21 59.93 115.95
CA GLU A 418 88.38 60.16 114.76
C GLU A 418 88.58 59.05 113.70
N LEU A 419 89.82 58.58 113.52
CA LEU A 419 90.14 57.49 112.61
C LEU A 419 89.55 56.13 113.05
N ASP A 420 89.55 55.85 114.36
CA ASP A 420 89.00 54.61 114.93
C ASP A 420 87.45 54.57 114.81
N GLU A 421 86.80 55.73 114.95
CA GLU A 421 85.35 55.87 114.80
C GLU A 421 84.91 55.68 113.33
N GLN A 422 85.68 56.21 112.37
CA GLN A 422 85.44 55.97 110.94
C GLN A 422 85.66 54.50 110.54
N THR A 423 86.67 53.85 111.12
CA THR A 423 86.98 52.43 110.83
C THR A 423 85.87 51.51 111.34
N THR A 424 85.36 51.77 112.55
CA THR A 424 84.25 51.00 113.13
C THR A 424 82.96 51.14 112.31
N GLN A 425 82.69 52.31 111.74
CA GLN A 425 81.52 52.51 110.86
C GLN A 425 81.63 51.73 109.54
N VAL A 426 82.81 51.62 108.94
CA VAL A 426 82.98 50.87 107.68
C VAL A 426 82.82 49.37 107.90
N ILE A 427 83.36 48.84 109.01
CA ILE A 427 83.23 47.41 109.35
C ILE A 427 81.77 47.05 109.63
N SER A 428 81.05 47.86 110.42
CA SER A 428 79.63 47.61 110.70
C SER A 428 78.74 47.64 109.46
N LYS A 429 79.06 48.47 108.45
CA LYS A 429 78.35 48.47 107.16
C LYS A 429 78.59 47.20 106.34
N LEU A 430 79.79 46.62 106.41
CA LEU A 430 80.11 45.36 105.73
C LEU A 430 79.48 44.15 106.42
N GLU A 431 79.35 44.18 107.75
CA GLU A 431 78.69 43.12 108.51
C GLU A 431 77.16 43.18 108.37
N ASN A 432 76.55 44.37 108.41
CA ASN A 432 75.10 44.50 108.23
C ASN A 432 74.62 44.17 106.81
N GLN A 433 75.49 44.26 105.78
CA GLN A 433 75.17 43.77 104.44
C GLN A 433 75.16 42.24 104.32
N LYS A 434 75.63 41.50 105.34
CA LYS A 434 75.56 40.03 105.37
C LYS A 434 74.39 39.48 106.16
N GLU A 435 73.72 40.27 107.00
CA GLU A 435 72.57 39.78 107.81
C GLU A 435 71.20 40.09 107.20
N ASP A 436 71.09 40.99 106.22
CA ASP A 436 69.86 41.18 105.43
C ASP A 436 69.84 40.37 104.11
N GLU A 437 70.85 39.52 103.87
CA GLU A 437 70.72 38.36 102.97
C GLU A 437 70.13 37.17 103.75
N LYS A 438 68.79 37.08 103.78
CA LYS A 438 68.10 35.78 103.86
C LYS A 438 66.83 35.74 103.02
#